data_AF-A0A2V1CXN4-F1
#
_entry.id   AF-A0A2V1CXN4-F1
#
_cell.length_a   1.000
_cell.length_b   1.000
_cell.length_c   1.000
_cell.angle_alpha   90.00
_cell.angle_beta   90.00
_cell.angle_gamma   90.00
#
_symmetry.space_group_name_H-M   'P 1'
#
loop_
_entity.id
_entity.type
_entity.pdbx_description
1 polymer ?
#
loop_
_entity_poly.entity_id
_entity_poly.type
_entity_poly.pdbx_seq_one_letter_code
_entity_poly.pdbx_strand_id
1 'polypeptide(L)'
;MPSQRTASPSRNASGANIDDKQKLDAYNIRFDIGATLPAELNTFVEAVVRRARDGPASPNAQLTVERRRRAALQNEATGIATLEKSLLFEGQAGDEKDGVPLLEKKANVNLSRCFLPDAPSRIVKNSWGTLSLPQPDRALGYVTRMDAQMSGSEIEVPFNEQEEQIADWYVHTVRWKTFYPGLL
;
A
#
# COMPACT_ATOMS: atom_id res chain seq x y z
N MET A 1 -16.08 -15.19 -23.12
CA MET A 1 -14.68 -15.60 -22.90
C MET A 1 -14.23 -15.00 -21.57
N PRO A 2 -13.95 -15.79 -20.52
CA PRO A 2 -13.45 -15.21 -19.28
C PRO A 2 -12.07 -14.57 -19.51
N SER A 3 -11.94 -13.30 -19.14
CA SER A 3 -10.69 -12.53 -19.26
C SER A 3 -9.61 -13.19 -18.42
N GLN A 4 -8.60 -13.77 -19.07
CA GLN A 4 -7.38 -14.24 -18.42
C GLN A 4 -6.68 -13.03 -17.81
N ARG A 5 -6.69 -12.92 -16.47
CA ARG A 5 -5.84 -11.97 -15.77
C ARG A 5 -4.38 -12.31 -16.09
N THR A 6 -3.66 -11.35 -16.65
CA THR A 6 -2.20 -11.43 -16.80
C THR A 6 -1.59 -11.58 -15.41
N ALA A 7 -0.72 -12.59 -15.24
CA ALA A 7 -0.02 -12.84 -13.98
C ALA A 7 0.72 -11.58 -13.52
N SER A 8 0.73 -11.36 -12.20
CA SER A 8 1.52 -10.29 -11.57
C SER A 8 2.99 -10.42 -11.98
N PRO A 9 3.72 -9.31 -12.17
CA PRO A 9 5.15 -9.37 -12.48
C PRO A 9 5.88 -10.20 -11.42
N SER A 10 6.53 -11.28 -11.84
CA SER A 10 7.35 -12.09 -10.96
C SER A 10 8.67 -11.35 -10.72
N ARG A 11 8.91 -10.90 -9.48
CA ARG A 11 10.27 -10.62 -9.02
C ARG A 11 11.04 -11.93 -9.13
N ASN A 12 12.12 -11.95 -9.93
CA ASN A 12 13.07 -13.06 -9.91
C ASN A 12 13.50 -13.26 -8.44
N ALA A 13 13.24 -14.46 -7.91
CA ALA A 13 13.32 -14.83 -6.50
C ALA A 13 14.73 -14.81 -5.89
N SER A 14 15.70 -14.16 -6.53
CA SER A 14 17.12 -14.24 -6.16
C SER A 14 17.59 -13.15 -5.20
N GLY A 15 16.70 -12.41 -4.53
CA GLY A 15 17.15 -11.38 -3.58
C GLY A 15 16.11 -10.73 -2.66
N ALA A 16 14.83 -11.08 -2.75
CA ALA A 16 13.82 -10.53 -1.86
C ALA A 16 13.40 -11.61 -0.85
N ASN A 17 13.38 -11.27 0.45
CA ASN A 17 12.81 -12.07 1.54
C ASN A 17 11.28 -12.17 1.38
N ILE A 18 10.82 -12.75 0.27
CA ILE A 18 9.42 -13.04 0.02
C ILE A 18 9.25 -14.52 0.31
N ASP A 19 8.37 -14.83 1.26
CA ASP A 19 8.01 -16.21 1.56
C ASP A 19 7.47 -16.87 0.29
N ASP A 20 7.96 -18.08 0.01
CA ASP A 20 7.50 -18.81 -1.16
C ASP A 20 6.01 -19.16 -1.07
N LYS A 21 5.43 -19.54 -2.22
CA LYS A 21 4.01 -19.88 -2.31
C LYS A 21 3.61 -21.00 -1.34
N GLN A 22 4.48 -21.99 -1.10
CA GLN A 22 4.15 -23.12 -0.23
C GLN A 22 4.03 -22.68 1.23
N LYS A 23 4.93 -21.81 1.68
CA LYS A 23 4.88 -21.18 3.00
C LYS A 23 3.64 -20.30 3.14
N LEU A 24 3.34 -19.46 2.15
CA LEU A 24 2.14 -18.61 2.16
C LEU A 24 0.85 -19.45 2.20
N ASP A 25 0.76 -20.51 1.39
CA ASP A 25 -0.37 -21.44 1.38
C ASP A 25 -0.53 -22.15 2.74
N ALA A 26 0.58 -22.56 3.38
CA ALA A 26 0.56 -23.16 4.73
C ALA A 26 0.04 -22.18 5.80
N TYR A 27 0.21 -20.87 5.58
CA TYR A 27 -0.35 -19.80 6.39
C TYR A 27 -1.76 -19.37 5.98
N ASN A 28 -2.40 -20.08 5.04
CA ASN A 28 -3.69 -19.74 4.43
C ASN A 28 -3.71 -18.36 3.73
N ILE A 29 -2.55 -17.86 3.31
CA ILE A 29 -2.43 -16.65 2.51
C ILE A 29 -2.45 -17.04 1.05
N ARG A 30 -3.57 -16.77 0.38
CA ARG A 30 -3.80 -17.14 -1.02
C ARG A 30 -4.00 -15.89 -1.87
N PHE A 31 -3.28 -15.81 -2.98
CA PHE A 31 -3.38 -14.74 -3.96
C PHE A 31 -3.50 -15.35 -5.36
N ASP A 32 -4.03 -14.58 -6.32
CA ASP A 32 -4.19 -14.97 -7.73
C ASP A 32 -4.98 -16.27 -8.00
N ILE A 33 -5.79 -16.72 -7.04
CA ILE A 33 -6.62 -17.93 -7.14
C ILE A 33 -7.83 -17.81 -8.08
N GLY A 34 -8.00 -16.66 -8.76
CA GLY A 34 -9.11 -16.46 -9.71
C GLY A 34 -10.50 -16.59 -9.07
N ALA A 35 -10.62 -16.30 -7.77
CA ALA A 35 -11.88 -16.42 -7.04
C ALA A 35 -12.96 -15.51 -7.64
N THR A 36 -14.18 -16.05 -7.77
CA THR A 36 -15.35 -15.28 -8.20
C THR A 36 -15.60 -14.17 -7.19
N LEU A 37 -15.69 -12.93 -7.67
CA LEU A 37 -16.03 -11.79 -6.84
C LEU A 37 -17.49 -11.93 -6.37
N PRO A 38 -17.82 -11.58 -5.10
CA PRO A 38 -19.20 -11.43 -4.66
C PRO A 38 -19.98 -10.51 -5.61
N ALA A 39 -21.27 -10.78 -5.82
CA ALA A 39 -22.07 -10.11 -6.85
C ALA A 39 -22.09 -8.58 -6.65
N GLU A 40 -22.16 -8.13 -5.41
CA GLU A 40 -22.15 -6.72 -5.01
C GLU A 40 -20.81 -6.06 -5.36
N LEU A 41 -19.70 -6.72 -5.03
CA LEU A 41 -18.35 -6.24 -5.34
C LEU A 41 -18.11 -6.21 -6.84
N ASN A 42 -18.55 -7.24 -7.57
CA ASN A 42 -18.44 -7.28 -9.02
C ASN A 42 -19.24 -6.14 -9.67
N THR A 43 -20.46 -5.90 -9.19
CA THR A 43 -21.30 -4.79 -9.65
C THR A 43 -20.62 -3.45 -9.42
N PHE A 44 -20.04 -3.23 -8.23
CA PHE A 44 -19.29 -2.01 -7.93
C PHE A 44 -18.05 -1.85 -8.83
N VAL A 45 -17.29 -2.93 -9.05
CA VAL A 45 -16.11 -2.90 -9.92
C VAL A 45 -16.49 -2.54 -11.35
N GLU A 46 -17.54 -3.13 -11.90
CA GLU A 46 -18.00 -2.81 -13.26
C GLU A 46 -18.58 -1.39 -13.35
N ALA A 47 -19.43 -1.00 -12.42
CA ALA A 47 -20.16 0.27 -12.48
C ALA A 47 -19.31 1.49 -12.09
N VAL A 48 -18.30 1.32 -11.23
CA VAL A 48 -17.52 2.44 -10.66
C VAL A 48 -16.05 2.35 -11.05
N VAL A 49 -15.39 1.22 -10.80
CA VAL A 49 -13.93 1.12 -10.95
C VAL A 49 -13.50 1.06 -12.41
N ARG A 50 -14.23 0.30 -13.23
CA ARG A 50 -13.95 0.12 -14.67
C ARG A 50 -14.61 1.18 -15.55
N ARG A 51 -15.57 1.93 -15.01
CA ARG A 51 -16.24 3.00 -15.73
C ARG A 51 -15.20 3.99 -16.24
N ALA A 52 -15.26 4.31 -17.53
CA ALA A 52 -14.43 5.37 -18.10
C ALA A 52 -14.68 6.66 -17.32
N ARG A 53 -13.60 7.38 -16.98
CA ARG A 53 -13.73 8.66 -16.30
C ARG A 53 -14.21 9.70 -17.32
N ASP A 54 -15.13 10.54 -16.88
CA ASP A 54 -15.55 11.71 -17.66
C ASP A 54 -14.43 12.76 -17.61
N GLY A 55 -14.03 13.27 -18.78
CA GLY A 55 -13.02 14.32 -18.90
C GLY A 55 -11.58 13.81 -19.16
N PRO A 56 -10.64 14.75 -19.34
CA PRO A 56 -9.25 14.42 -19.65
C PRO A 56 -8.55 13.77 -18.45
N ALA A 57 -7.60 12.89 -18.74
CA ALA A 57 -6.73 12.31 -17.72
C ALA A 57 -5.95 13.40 -16.99
N SER A 58 -5.71 13.24 -15.68
CA SER A 58 -4.89 14.18 -14.92
C SER A 58 -3.48 14.27 -15.51
N PRO A 59 -2.77 15.41 -15.35
CA PRO A 59 -1.40 15.56 -15.85
C PRO A 59 -0.48 14.41 -15.39
N ASN A 60 -0.60 13.99 -14.13
CA ASN A 60 0.15 12.87 -13.58
C ASN A 60 -0.17 11.54 -14.27
N ALA A 61 -1.44 11.27 -14.56
CA ALA A 61 -1.84 10.06 -15.30
C ALA A 61 -1.27 10.06 -16.73
N GLN A 62 -1.24 11.22 -17.41
CA GLN A 62 -0.62 11.36 -18.73
C GLN A 62 0.89 11.08 -18.65
N LEU A 63 1.59 11.69 -17.68
CA LEU A 63 3.01 11.47 -17.44
C LEU A 63 3.33 10.00 -17.13
N THR A 64 2.51 9.31 -16.35
CA THR A 64 2.67 7.87 -16.10
C THR A 64 2.57 7.08 -17.40
N VAL A 65 1.57 7.38 -18.25
CA VAL A 65 1.38 6.69 -19.54
C VAL A 65 2.55 6.92 -20.49
N GLU A 66 3.07 8.14 -20.55
CA GLU A 66 4.24 8.48 -21.37
C GLU A 66 5.50 7.76 -20.89
N ARG A 67 5.71 7.71 -19.57
CA ARG A 67 6.92 7.16 -18.94
C ARG A 67 6.89 5.64 -18.83
N ARG A 68 5.72 4.98 -18.85
CA ARG A 68 5.58 3.53 -18.63
C ARG A 68 6.45 2.69 -19.55
N ARG A 69 6.56 3.06 -20.84
CA ARG A 69 7.33 2.28 -21.82
C ARG A 69 8.82 2.32 -21.48
N ARG A 70 9.31 3.49 -21.07
CA ARG A 70 10.70 3.65 -20.64
C ARG A 70 10.95 2.91 -19.35
N ALA A 71 10.08 3.06 -18.34
CA ALA A 71 10.20 2.39 -17.06
C ALA A 71 10.23 0.86 -17.21
N ALA A 72 9.41 0.29 -18.11
CA ALA A 72 9.37 -1.15 -18.39
C ALA A 72 10.66 -1.72 -19.01
N LEU A 73 11.52 -0.88 -19.57
CA LEU A 73 12.82 -1.29 -20.13
C LEU A 73 13.97 -1.16 -19.11
N GLN A 74 13.70 -0.62 -17.92
CA GLN A 74 14.69 -0.44 -16.87
C GLN A 74 14.64 -1.59 -15.86
N ASN A 75 15.66 -1.69 -15.01
CA ASN A 75 15.58 -2.52 -13.81
C ASN A 75 14.49 -1.97 -12.87
N GLU A 76 14.03 -2.81 -11.93
CA GLU A 76 12.91 -2.51 -11.06
C GLU A 76 13.10 -1.21 -10.26
N ALA A 77 14.23 -1.01 -9.60
CA ALA A 77 14.48 0.17 -8.78
C ALA A 77 14.42 1.47 -9.61
N THR A 78 15.03 1.46 -10.79
CA THR A 78 15.00 2.61 -11.72
C THR A 78 13.61 2.81 -12.33
N GLY A 79 12.90 1.73 -12.64
CA GLY A 79 11.52 1.76 -13.14
C GLY A 79 10.56 2.36 -12.12
N ILE A 80 10.66 1.93 -10.85
CA ILE A 80 9.91 2.49 -9.72
C ILE A 80 10.21 3.98 -9.61
N ALA A 81 11.48 4.39 -9.50
CA ALA A 81 11.85 5.80 -9.36
C ALA A 81 11.34 6.68 -10.53
N THR A 82 11.27 6.12 -11.75
CA THR A 82 10.76 6.82 -12.94
C THR A 82 9.26 7.12 -12.85
N LEU A 83 8.47 6.20 -12.30
CA LEU A 83 7.02 6.33 -12.21
C LEU A 83 6.56 6.93 -10.89
N GLU A 84 7.34 6.75 -9.82
CA GLU A 84 7.02 7.14 -8.44
C GLU A 84 6.50 8.57 -8.34
N LYS A 85 7.23 9.53 -8.94
CA LYS A 85 6.87 10.96 -8.90
C LYS A 85 5.52 11.31 -9.53
N SER A 86 5.00 10.43 -10.40
CA SER A 86 3.68 10.61 -11.03
C SER A 86 2.58 9.79 -10.36
N LEU A 87 2.95 8.83 -9.50
CA LEU A 87 2.03 7.89 -8.86
C LEU A 87 1.80 8.21 -7.38
N LEU A 88 2.84 8.70 -6.70
CA LEU A 88 2.84 9.01 -5.28
C LEU A 88 3.12 10.49 -5.08
N PHE A 89 2.50 11.06 -4.05
CA PHE A 89 2.82 12.41 -3.61
C PHE A 89 4.21 12.46 -3.00
N GLU A 90 4.91 13.58 -3.22
CA GLU A 90 6.03 13.94 -2.36
C GLU A 90 5.47 14.52 -1.07
N GLY A 91 6.00 14.05 0.05
CA GLY A 91 5.72 14.65 1.35
C GLY A 91 6.56 15.90 1.57
N GLN A 92 6.14 16.78 2.47
CA GLN A 92 6.87 18.01 2.81
C GLN A 92 8.34 17.77 3.19
N ALA A 93 8.64 16.62 3.82
CA ALA A 93 10.03 16.24 4.14
C ALA A 93 10.87 15.89 2.89
N GLY A 94 10.24 15.49 1.78
CA GLY A 94 10.91 15.17 0.52
C GLY A 94 10.99 16.35 -0.45
N ASP A 95 10.07 17.31 -0.33
CA ASP A 95 10.02 18.55 -1.10
C ASP A 95 9.42 19.67 -0.25
N GLU A 96 10.27 20.52 0.33
CA GLU A 96 9.81 21.59 1.23
C GLU A 96 8.95 22.65 0.53
N LYS A 97 9.04 22.76 -0.79
CA LYS A 97 8.38 23.81 -1.57
C LYS A 97 7.06 23.34 -2.16
N ASP A 98 7.06 22.18 -2.79
CA ASP A 98 5.92 21.65 -3.55
C ASP A 98 5.37 20.33 -2.96
N GLY A 99 5.97 19.83 -1.87
CA GLY A 99 5.54 18.64 -1.16
C GLY A 99 4.24 18.86 -0.38
N VAL A 100 3.46 17.80 -0.24
CA VAL A 100 2.19 17.83 0.50
C VAL A 100 2.49 18.03 1.98
N PRO A 101 1.96 19.09 2.61
CA PRO A 101 2.14 19.35 4.03
C PRO A 101 1.74 18.14 4.88
N LEU A 102 2.51 17.87 5.93
CA LEU A 102 2.24 16.79 6.92
C LEU A 102 2.23 15.38 6.35
N LEU A 103 2.62 15.22 5.11
CA LEU A 103 2.81 13.92 4.50
C LEU A 103 4.29 13.57 4.54
N GLU A 104 4.58 12.31 4.81
CA GLU A 104 5.92 11.77 4.77
C GLU A 104 5.95 10.54 3.86
N LYS A 105 7.00 10.47 3.04
CA LYS A 105 7.27 9.33 2.19
C LYS A 105 8.58 8.69 2.64
N LYS A 106 8.52 7.41 3.01
CA LYS A 106 9.67 6.62 3.46
C LYS A 106 9.92 5.43 2.54
N ALA A 107 11.19 5.17 2.26
CA ALA A 107 11.62 4.01 1.49
C ALA A 107 11.82 2.79 2.39
N ASN A 108 11.51 1.59 1.89
CA ASN A 108 11.93 0.31 2.48
C ASN A 108 11.55 0.13 3.98
N VAL A 109 10.41 0.68 4.39
CA VAL A 109 9.94 0.59 5.78
C VAL A 109 9.57 -0.86 6.10
N ASN A 110 10.08 -1.38 7.21
CA ASN A 110 9.59 -2.64 7.76
C ASN A 110 8.29 -2.38 8.50
N LEU A 111 7.20 -3.02 8.07
CA LEU A 111 5.94 -2.94 8.81
C LEU A 111 6.07 -3.69 10.14
N SER A 112 5.26 -3.29 11.13
CA SER A 112 5.27 -3.94 12.44
C SER A 112 4.86 -5.41 12.33
N ARG A 113 5.54 -6.28 13.09
CA ARG A 113 5.22 -7.71 13.17
C ARG A 113 3.80 -7.98 13.68
N CYS A 114 3.19 -7.04 14.40
CA CYS A 114 1.82 -7.20 14.87
C CYS A 114 0.79 -7.30 13.72
N PHE A 115 1.16 -6.89 12.51
CA PHE A 115 0.31 -7.03 11.32
C PHE A 115 0.49 -8.36 10.59
N LEU A 116 1.44 -9.21 11.02
CA LEU A 116 1.58 -10.55 10.48
C LEU A 116 0.58 -11.49 11.14
N PRO A 117 -0.07 -12.38 10.37
CA PRO A 117 -0.92 -13.41 10.95
C PRO A 117 -0.07 -14.41 11.75
N ASP A 118 -0.63 -14.88 12.85
CA ASP A 118 -0.07 -15.99 13.59
C ASP A 118 -0.09 -17.28 12.75
N ALA A 119 0.83 -18.19 13.07
CA ALA A 119 0.84 -19.51 12.45
C ALA A 119 -0.47 -20.26 12.74
N PRO A 120 -1.15 -20.84 11.74
CA PRO A 120 -2.42 -21.55 11.94
C PRO A 120 -2.32 -22.75 12.90
N SER A 121 -1.12 -23.33 13.05
CA SER A 121 -0.86 -24.41 14.00
C SER A 121 0.62 -24.45 14.41
N ARG A 122 0.92 -25.17 15.50
CA ARG A 122 2.31 -25.43 15.93
C ARG A 122 3.12 -26.19 14.87
N ILE A 123 2.49 -27.09 14.12
CA ILE A 123 3.14 -27.87 13.07
C ILE A 123 3.61 -26.95 11.94
N VAL A 124 2.75 -26.02 11.50
CA VAL A 124 3.11 -25.03 10.47
C VAL A 124 4.26 -24.15 10.95
N LYS A 125 4.19 -23.64 12.19
CA LYS A 125 5.26 -22.83 12.78
C LYS A 125 6.61 -23.57 12.83
N ASN A 126 6.59 -24.85 13.20
CA ASN A 126 7.81 -25.66 13.30
C ASN A 126 8.39 -26.01 11.92
N SER A 127 7.54 -26.20 10.91
CA SER A 127 7.97 -26.60 9.56
C SER A 127 8.44 -25.41 8.73
N TRP A 128 7.80 -24.24 8.88
CA TRP A 128 7.99 -23.09 7.99
C TRP A 128 8.56 -21.83 8.69
N GLY A 129 8.71 -21.85 10.01
CA GLY A 129 9.13 -20.66 10.78
C GLY A 129 8.08 -19.56 10.73
N THR A 130 8.47 -18.32 11.08
CA THR A 130 7.60 -17.13 10.98
C THR A 130 7.59 -16.56 9.57
N LEU A 131 6.50 -15.89 9.18
CA LEU A 131 6.46 -15.12 7.94
C LEU A 131 7.51 -14.01 7.92
N SER A 132 8.03 -13.73 6.73
CA SER A 132 8.90 -12.60 6.45
C SER A 132 8.14 -11.29 6.61
N LEU A 133 8.82 -10.24 7.08
CA LEU A 133 8.19 -8.93 7.25
C LEU A 133 7.89 -8.30 5.88
N PRO A 134 6.65 -7.83 5.65
CA PRO A 134 6.35 -7.08 4.44
C PRO A 134 7.13 -5.76 4.44
N GLN A 135 7.81 -5.52 3.33
CA GLN A 135 8.63 -4.33 3.11
C GLN A 135 8.19 -3.67 1.78
N PRO A 136 7.27 -2.70 1.81
CA PRO A 136 6.93 -1.94 0.63
C PRO A 136 8.13 -1.10 0.16
N ASP A 137 8.25 -0.90 -1.16
CA ASP A 137 9.32 -0.06 -1.74
C ASP A 137 9.20 1.40 -1.27
N ARG A 138 7.95 1.86 -1.08
CA ARG A 138 7.57 3.17 -0.55
C ARG A 138 6.36 3.04 0.38
N ALA A 139 6.45 3.69 1.54
CA ALA A 139 5.34 3.94 2.44
C ALA A 139 5.04 5.44 2.44
N LEU A 140 3.77 5.78 2.31
CA LEU A 140 3.26 7.15 2.35
C LEU A 140 2.29 7.24 3.53
N GLY A 141 2.45 8.25 4.37
CA GLY A 141 1.58 8.43 5.53
C GLY A 141 1.69 9.83 6.09
N TYR A 142 0.82 10.14 7.04
CA TYR A 142 0.91 11.39 7.78
C TYR A 142 2.09 11.37 8.76
N VAL A 143 2.69 12.54 8.99
CA VAL A 143 3.66 12.73 10.07
C VAL A 143 3.00 12.51 11.43
N THR A 144 3.79 12.19 12.44
CA THR A 144 3.24 12.06 13.80
C THR A 144 2.86 13.43 14.35
N ARG A 145 1.95 13.48 15.33
CA ARG A 145 1.61 14.72 16.04
C ARG A 145 2.83 15.44 16.62
N MET A 146 3.80 14.66 17.12
CA MET A 146 5.03 15.21 17.67
C MET A 146 5.88 15.88 16.58
N ASP A 147 6.04 15.23 15.43
CA ASP A 147 6.78 15.79 14.28
C ASP A 147 6.06 17.03 13.72
N ALA A 148 4.73 16.98 13.63
CA ALA A 148 3.90 18.11 13.24
C ALA A 148 4.11 19.33 14.15
N GLN A 149 4.05 19.13 15.47
CA GLN A 149 4.28 20.21 16.46
C GLN A 149 5.70 20.78 16.39
N MET A 150 6.70 19.93 16.14
CA MET A 150 8.09 20.38 16.00
C MET A 150 8.34 21.14 14.69
N SER A 151 7.55 20.89 13.65
CA SER A 151 7.70 21.54 12.35
C SER A 151 7.34 23.04 12.36
N GLY A 152 6.65 23.52 13.40
CA GLY A 152 6.18 24.91 13.49
C GLY A 152 5.09 25.27 12.49
N SER A 153 4.53 24.29 11.77
CA SER A 153 3.41 24.50 10.85
C SER A 153 2.12 24.73 11.64
N GLU A 154 1.39 25.80 11.35
CA GLU A 154 0.00 25.94 11.82
C GLU A 154 -0.87 24.94 11.06
N ILE A 155 -1.40 23.95 11.78
CA ILE A 155 -2.18 22.85 11.20
C ILE A 155 -3.59 22.95 11.75
N GLU A 156 -4.56 23.06 10.85
CA GLU A 156 -5.96 22.81 11.19
C GLU A 156 -6.17 21.29 11.22
N VAL A 157 -6.23 20.72 12.42
CA VAL A 157 -6.53 19.30 12.60
C VAL A 157 -8.01 19.05 12.32
N PRO A 158 -8.36 18.05 11.48
CA PRO A 158 -9.76 17.77 11.12
C PRO A 158 -10.55 17.17 12.28
N PHE A 159 -9.85 16.69 13.31
CA PHE A 159 -10.43 16.10 14.52
C PHE A 159 -10.04 16.95 15.73
N ASN A 160 -10.98 17.13 16.65
CA ASN A 160 -10.66 17.66 17.97
C ASN A 160 -10.02 16.58 18.86
N GLU A 161 -9.46 16.98 20.00
CA GLU A 161 -8.72 16.08 20.91
C GLU A 161 -9.55 14.86 21.37
N GLN A 162 -10.86 15.02 21.53
CA GLN A 162 -11.74 13.92 21.94
C GLN A 162 -11.96 12.93 20.78
N GLU A 163 -12.14 13.43 19.56
CA GLU A 163 -12.28 12.62 18.34
C GLU A 163 -11.00 11.84 18.04
N GLU A 164 -9.82 12.44 18.24
CA GLU A 164 -8.53 11.75 18.15
C GLU A 164 -8.41 10.62 19.17
N GLN A 165 -8.76 10.86 20.44
CA GLN A 165 -8.73 9.83 21.48
C GLN A 165 -9.65 8.65 21.16
N ILE A 166 -10.82 8.92 20.57
CA ILE A 166 -11.73 7.87 20.11
C ILE A 166 -11.09 7.09 18.95
N ALA A 167 -10.49 7.77 17.97
CA ALA A 167 -9.82 7.14 16.85
C ALA A 167 -8.65 6.24 17.30
N ASP A 168 -7.78 6.75 18.17
CA ASP A 168 -6.64 6.01 18.73
C ASP A 168 -7.10 4.79 19.54
N TRP A 169 -8.10 4.95 20.41
CA TRP A 169 -8.67 3.85 21.18
C TRP A 169 -9.30 2.79 20.27
N TYR A 170 -10.01 3.20 19.22
CA TYR A 170 -10.63 2.28 18.28
C TYR A 170 -9.60 1.48 17.45
N VAL A 171 -8.49 2.14 17.07
CA VAL A 171 -7.32 1.52 16.43
C VAL A 171 -6.68 0.45 17.31
N HIS A 172 -6.58 0.68 18.62
CA HIS A 172 -5.95 -0.26 19.55
C HIS A 172 -6.84 -1.40 20.03
N THR A 173 -8.17 -1.21 20.11
CA THR A 173 -9.04 -2.12 20.85
C THR A 173 -9.91 -3.03 19.97
N VAL A 174 -10.27 -2.60 18.74
CA VAL A 174 -11.29 -3.30 17.94
C VAL A 174 -10.72 -4.00 16.70
N ARG A 175 -9.56 -3.60 16.16
CA ARG A 175 -9.18 -3.98 14.79
C ARG A 175 -7.77 -4.53 14.59
N TRP A 176 -7.49 -5.69 15.20
CA TRP A 176 -6.48 -6.66 14.72
C TRP A 176 -6.77 -7.21 13.29
N LYS A 177 -7.64 -6.59 12.48
CA LYS A 177 -8.14 -7.18 11.22
C LYS A 177 -8.27 -6.28 10.00
N THR A 178 -8.09 -4.95 10.06
CA THR A 178 -8.06 -4.14 8.82
C THR A 178 -7.52 -2.73 9.08
N PHE A 179 -6.42 -2.36 8.42
CA PHE A 179 -5.93 -0.99 8.36
C PHE A 179 -6.17 -0.43 6.96
N TYR A 180 -7.03 0.58 6.85
CA TYR A 180 -7.05 1.54 5.76
C TYR A 180 -7.33 2.90 6.38
N PRO A 181 -6.35 3.81 6.52
CA PRO A 181 -6.62 5.23 6.53
C PRO A 181 -6.72 5.64 5.05
N GLY A 182 -7.82 5.28 4.43
CA GLY A 182 -8.28 5.89 3.19
C GLY A 182 -9.31 6.94 3.58
N LEU A 183 -8.92 8.20 3.43
CA LEU A 183 -9.71 9.43 3.46
C LEU A 183 -11.23 9.28 3.35
N LEU A 184 -11.94 10.01 4.22
CA LEU A 184 -12.83 11.07 3.75
C LEU A 184 -12.11 12.40 3.93
#